data_AF-A0AAE0E9Q9-F1
#
_entry.id   AF-A0AAE0E9Q9-F1
#
_cell.length_a   1.000
_cell.length_b   1.000
_cell.length_c   1.000
_cell.angle_alpha   90.00
_cell.angle_beta   90.00
_cell.angle_gamma   90.00
#
_symmetry.space_group_name_H-M   'P 1'
#
loop_
_entity.id
_entity.type
_entity.pdbx_description
1 polymer ?
#
loop_
_entity_poly.entity_id
_entity_poly.type
_entity_poly.pdbx_seq_one_letter_code
_entity_poly.pdbx_strand_id
1 'polypeptide(L)'
;MKYVKPLTLYQQLMRKNGLKNMLLFPWNRHRLLCLEMRDKYFNLAVSNAENTIAAPLCTVGRQENDIDLLIDKLETSSFYYDAMGIIVRLPYQINPANPKGAVEKNLVKIFVDGLCQTTKLKDFKYTYWDDLITLKNMDFVIKHNVGIISEHLDLPEELSNDIMDKFSAGRVLQNCTVVAD
;
A
#
# COMPACT_ATOMS: atom_id res chain seq x y z
N MET A 1 14.27 2.89 7.05
CA MET A 1 14.01 2.17 5.78
C MET A 1 14.96 2.67 4.70
N LYS A 2 15.17 1.89 3.62
CA LYS A 2 15.98 2.29 2.47
C LYS A 2 15.12 2.54 1.23
N TYR A 3 15.18 3.76 0.68
CA TYR A 3 14.50 4.06 -0.58
C TYR A 3 15.13 3.29 -1.74
N VAL A 4 14.28 2.74 -2.61
CA VAL A 4 14.66 2.15 -3.90
C VAL A 4 13.69 2.61 -4.98
N LYS A 5 14.15 2.66 -6.24
CA LYS A 5 13.25 2.94 -7.38
C LYS A 5 12.21 1.80 -7.52
N PRO A 6 10.99 2.08 -7.99
CA PRO A 6 9.94 1.06 -8.08
C PRO A 6 10.36 -0.16 -8.92
N LEU A 7 10.95 0.07 -10.09
CA LEU A 7 11.49 -0.99 -10.94
C LEU A 7 12.56 -1.84 -10.24
N THR A 8 13.41 -1.22 -9.41
CA THR A 8 14.44 -1.94 -8.66
C THR A 8 13.81 -2.82 -7.58
N LEU A 9 12.77 -2.35 -6.90
CA LEU A 9 12.03 -3.16 -5.92
C LEU A 9 11.37 -4.35 -6.61
N TYR A 10 10.72 -4.13 -7.75
CA TYR A 10 10.10 -5.17 -8.55
C TYR A 10 11.11 -6.21 -9.07
N GLN A 11 12.23 -5.79 -9.66
CA GLN A 11 13.26 -6.72 -10.13
C GLN A 11 13.81 -7.60 -8.99
N GLN A 12 13.93 -7.05 -7.78
CA GLN A 12 14.34 -7.82 -6.61
C GLN A 12 13.27 -8.83 -6.16
N LEU A 13 11.99 -8.48 -6.31
CA LEU A 13 10.85 -9.37 -6.11
C LEU A 13 10.91 -10.56 -7.08
N MET A 14 11.07 -10.28 -8.37
CA MET A 14 11.07 -11.31 -9.42
C MET A 14 12.27 -12.23 -9.36
N ARG A 15 13.47 -11.69 -9.08
CA ARG A 15 14.67 -12.51 -8.87
C ARG A 15 14.47 -13.51 -7.74
N LYS A 16 13.81 -13.10 -6.65
CA LYS A 16 13.49 -14.01 -5.53
C LYS A 16 12.42 -15.04 -5.89
N ASN A 17 11.40 -14.67 -6.66
CA ASN A 17 10.40 -15.63 -7.12
C ASN A 17 11.01 -16.69 -8.06
N GLY A 18 11.93 -16.31 -8.95
CA GLY A 18 12.69 -17.27 -9.76
C GLY A 18 13.62 -18.18 -8.94
N LEU A 19 14.18 -17.65 -7.85
CA LEU A 19 15.05 -18.39 -6.92
C LEU A 19 14.29 -19.20 -5.85
N LYS A 20 12.98 -18.99 -5.63
CA LYS A 20 12.15 -19.85 -4.75
C LYS A 20 12.16 -21.32 -5.20
N ASN A 21 12.40 -21.56 -6.48
CA ASN A 21 12.56 -22.90 -7.05
C ASN A 21 13.94 -23.54 -6.75
N MET A 22 14.86 -22.82 -6.10
CA MET A 22 16.15 -23.33 -5.62
C MET A 22 16.22 -23.15 -4.09
N LEU A 23 16.05 -24.27 -3.38
CA LEU A 23 15.85 -24.52 -1.94
C LEU A 23 16.87 -23.91 -0.94
N LEU A 24 17.44 -22.71 -1.14
CA LEU A 24 18.65 -22.29 -0.40
C LEU A 24 18.64 -20.90 0.26
N PHE A 25 17.52 -20.18 0.35
CA PHE A 25 17.51 -18.88 1.04
C PHE A 25 16.61 -18.86 2.29
N PRO A 26 17.17 -18.72 3.51
CA PRO A 26 16.42 -18.66 4.77
C PRO A 26 15.69 -17.33 5.00
N TRP A 27 15.57 -16.49 3.98
CA TRP A 27 14.89 -15.19 4.05
C TRP A 27 13.57 -15.27 3.28
N ASN A 28 12.55 -15.83 3.92
CA ASN A 28 11.18 -16.02 3.42
C ASN A 28 10.42 -14.71 3.15
N ARG A 29 11.09 -13.55 3.05
CA ARG A 29 10.44 -12.28 2.74
C ARG A 29 10.11 -12.17 1.27
N HIS A 30 8.84 -12.32 0.95
CA HIS A 30 8.33 -12.38 -0.42
C HIS A 30 7.08 -11.53 -0.65
N ARG A 31 6.41 -11.02 0.38
CA ARG A 31 5.20 -10.19 0.23
C ARG A 31 5.56 -8.72 0.12
N LEU A 32 4.68 -7.94 -0.48
CA LEU A 32 4.71 -6.48 -0.44
C LEU A 32 3.62 -5.99 0.50
N LEU A 33 3.93 -4.92 1.22
CA LEU A 33 2.94 -4.14 1.96
C LEU A 33 2.68 -2.85 1.20
N CYS A 34 1.46 -2.34 1.28
CA CYS A 34 1.15 -0.98 0.85
C CYS A 34 0.71 -0.15 2.03
N LEU A 35 1.27 1.05 2.13
CA LEU A 35 0.92 2.07 3.09
C LEU A 35 0.30 3.24 2.34
N GLU A 36 -0.90 3.61 2.76
CA GLU A 36 -1.59 4.80 2.32
C GLU A 36 -1.92 5.67 3.53
N MET A 37 -1.54 6.94 3.44
CA MET A 37 -1.87 7.94 4.44
C MET A 37 -3.07 8.76 3.97
N ARG A 38 -4.07 8.89 4.84
CA ARG A 38 -5.25 9.76 4.68
C ARG A 38 -5.30 10.75 5.84
N ASP A 39 -6.25 11.68 5.80
CA ASP A 39 -6.36 12.75 6.81
C ASP A 39 -6.51 12.20 8.23
N LYS A 40 -7.35 11.17 8.42
CA LYS A 40 -7.71 10.64 9.74
C LYS A 40 -7.18 9.24 10.04
N TYR A 41 -6.60 8.55 9.05
CA TYR A 41 -6.21 7.16 9.19
C TYR A 41 -5.11 6.75 8.19
N PHE A 42 -4.48 5.61 8.44
CA PHE A 42 -3.64 4.89 7.51
C PHE A 42 -4.38 3.65 7.03
N ASN A 43 -4.33 3.37 5.74
CA ASN A 43 -4.75 2.08 5.20
C ASN A 43 -3.52 1.23 4.90
N LEU A 44 -3.60 -0.04 5.29
CA LEU A 44 -2.60 -1.04 4.99
C LEU A 44 -3.19 -2.09 4.05
N ALA A 45 -2.38 -2.56 3.12
CA ALA A 45 -2.69 -3.71 2.28
C ALA A 45 -1.47 -4.63 2.17
N VAL A 46 -1.73 -5.89 1.80
CA VAL A 46 -0.70 -6.93 1.69
C VAL A 46 -0.93 -7.75 0.43
N SER A 47 0.16 -8.19 -0.20
CA SER A 47 0.09 -9.12 -1.33
C SER A 47 0.07 -10.59 -0.88
N ASN A 48 -0.41 -11.47 -1.76
CA ASN A 48 -0.20 -12.91 -1.62
C ASN A 48 1.27 -13.29 -1.83
N ALA A 49 1.60 -14.56 -1.63
CA ALA A 49 2.99 -15.01 -1.61
C ALA A 49 3.68 -14.90 -2.98
N GLU A 50 2.88 -14.97 -4.03
CA GLU A 50 3.27 -14.88 -5.44
C GLU A 50 3.32 -13.43 -5.92
N ASN A 51 2.76 -12.49 -5.15
CA ASN A 51 2.56 -11.09 -5.53
C ASN A 51 1.74 -10.95 -6.82
N THR A 52 0.68 -11.73 -6.95
CA THR A 52 -0.30 -11.65 -8.04
C THR A 52 -1.62 -11.05 -7.58
N ILE A 53 -1.89 -11.07 -6.27
CA ILE A 53 -3.12 -10.59 -5.65
C ILE A 53 -2.77 -9.70 -4.46
N ALA A 54 -3.45 -8.57 -4.31
CA ALA A 54 -3.39 -7.72 -3.14
C ALA A 54 -4.74 -7.64 -2.43
N ALA A 55 -4.72 -7.57 -1.10
CA ALA A 55 -5.90 -7.44 -0.26
C ALA A 55 -5.72 -6.32 0.77
N PRO A 56 -6.79 -5.58 1.10
CA PRO A 56 -6.76 -4.67 2.24
C PRO A 56 -6.51 -5.47 3.54
N LEU A 57 -5.65 -4.95 4.40
CA LEU A 57 -5.22 -5.60 5.64
C LEU A 57 -5.93 -5.00 6.85
N CYS A 58 -5.73 -3.71 7.09
CA CYS A 58 -6.39 -2.99 8.19
C CYS A 58 -6.28 -1.48 8.03
N THR A 59 -7.09 -0.76 8.80
CA THR A 59 -7.04 0.69 8.95
C THR A 59 -6.55 1.06 10.35
N VAL A 60 -5.66 2.04 10.44
CA VAL A 60 -5.08 2.56 11.69
C VAL A 60 -5.48 4.02 11.84
N GLY A 61 -6.21 4.37 12.90
CA GLY A 61 -6.61 5.76 13.14
C GLY A 61 -5.42 6.64 13.48
N ARG A 62 -5.45 7.90 13.02
CA ARG A 62 -4.38 8.86 13.27
C ARG A 62 -4.52 9.58 14.62
N GLN A 63 -3.43 9.66 15.38
CA GLN A 63 -3.26 10.26 16.69
C GLN A 63 -1.87 10.94 16.80
N GLU A 64 -1.58 11.64 17.89
CA GLU A 64 -0.29 12.34 18.08
C GLU A 64 0.94 11.40 17.94
N ASN A 65 0.80 10.12 18.27
CA ASN A 65 1.85 9.09 18.17
C ASN A 65 1.68 8.16 16.96
N ASP A 66 1.23 8.71 15.83
CA ASP A 66 0.92 7.99 14.58
C ASP A 66 1.96 6.95 14.14
N ILE A 67 3.23 7.31 14.24
CA ILE A 67 4.35 6.49 13.75
C ILE A 67 4.50 5.22 14.58
N ASP A 68 4.49 5.33 15.90
CA ASP A 68 4.65 4.17 16.79
C ASP A 68 3.43 3.25 16.69
N LEU A 69 2.22 3.81 16.67
CA LEU A 69 0.99 3.02 16.49
C LEU A 69 1.00 2.23 15.17
N LEU A 70 1.45 2.86 14.08
CA LEU A 70 1.57 2.19 12.79
C LEU A 70 2.61 1.06 12.85
N ILE A 71 3.76 1.30 13.48
CA ILE A 71 4.82 0.30 13.59
C ILE A 71 4.37 -0.87 14.47
N ASP A 72 3.78 -0.61 15.63
CA ASP A 72 3.25 -1.66 16.51
C ASP A 72 2.18 -2.49 15.79
N LYS A 73 1.33 -1.85 14.99
CA LYS A 73 0.35 -2.55 14.16
C LYS A 73 1.01 -3.41 13.07
N LEU A 74 2.08 -2.92 12.46
CA LEU A 74 2.87 -3.69 11.50
C LEU A 74 3.53 -4.87 12.19
N GLU A 75 4.27 -4.68 13.28
CA GLU A 75 4.99 -5.73 14.00
C GLU A 75 4.07 -6.83 14.56
N THR A 76 2.85 -6.48 14.98
CA THR A 76 1.85 -7.46 15.43
C THR A 76 1.19 -8.23 14.28
N SER A 77 1.34 -7.79 13.04
CA SER A 77 0.77 -8.48 11.88
C SER A 77 1.66 -9.64 11.43
N SER A 78 1.07 -10.83 11.25
CA SER A 78 1.80 -12.05 10.83
C SER A 78 2.57 -11.88 9.52
N PHE A 79 2.14 -10.94 8.66
CA PHE A 79 2.75 -10.67 7.37
C PHE A 79 4.02 -9.81 7.43
N TYR A 80 4.30 -9.16 8.55
CA TYR A 80 5.44 -8.25 8.69
C TYR A 80 6.77 -8.96 8.48
N TYR A 81 6.94 -10.14 9.07
CA TYR A 81 8.18 -10.91 8.94
C TYR A 81 8.38 -11.50 7.54
N ASP A 82 7.30 -11.60 6.75
CA ASP A 82 7.29 -12.07 5.36
C ASP A 82 7.37 -10.92 4.34
N ALA A 83 7.36 -9.66 4.78
CA ALA A 83 7.34 -8.52 3.89
C ALA A 83 8.75 -8.15 3.38
N MET A 84 8.90 -8.08 2.05
CA MET A 84 10.12 -7.73 1.34
C MET A 84 10.33 -6.21 1.25
N GLY A 85 9.24 -5.46 1.22
CA GLY A 85 9.28 -4.00 1.10
C GLY A 85 7.91 -3.37 1.23
N ILE A 86 7.92 -2.05 1.35
CA ILE A 86 6.72 -1.22 1.53
C ILE A 86 6.55 -0.33 0.29
N ILE A 87 5.38 -0.43 -0.33
CA ILE A 87 4.89 0.52 -1.31
C ILE A 87 4.22 1.66 -0.54
N VAL A 88 4.66 2.89 -0.74
CA VAL A 88 4.00 4.07 -0.20
C VAL A 88 3.22 4.73 -1.32
N ARG A 89 1.90 4.79 -1.17
CA ARG A 89 1.04 5.52 -2.10
C ARG A 89 1.37 7.01 -2.03
N LEU A 90 1.61 7.61 -3.19
CA LEU A 90 1.63 9.07 -3.33
C LEU A 90 0.33 9.52 -4.00
N PRO A 91 -0.44 10.42 -3.35
CA PRO A 91 -1.65 10.95 -3.98
C PRO A 91 -1.30 11.67 -5.27
N TYR A 92 -1.98 11.30 -6.35
CA TYR A 92 -1.78 11.94 -7.64
C TYR A 92 -2.44 13.31 -7.71
N GLN A 93 -1.70 14.28 -8.24
CA GLN A 93 -2.21 15.62 -8.49
C GLN A 93 -2.85 15.66 -9.89
N ILE A 94 -4.17 15.49 -9.95
CA ILE A 94 -4.94 15.56 -11.21
C ILE A 94 -4.81 16.93 -11.88
N ASN A 95 -4.64 18.00 -11.10
CA ASN A 95 -4.45 19.36 -11.60
C ASN A 95 -3.18 19.99 -10.99
N PRO A 96 -2.11 20.22 -11.78
CA PRO A 96 -0.88 20.87 -11.34
C PRO A 96 -1.08 22.26 -10.70
N ALA A 97 -2.18 22.95 -11.04
CA ALA A 97 -2.53 24.25 -10.48
C ALA A 97 -3.24 24.16 -9.11
N ASN A 98 -3.69 22.97 -8.68
CA ASN A 98 -4.30 22.79 -7.36
C ASN A 98 -3.21 22.51 -6.31
N PRO A 99 -2.94 23.44 -5.37
CA PRO A 99 -1.88 23.28 -4.38
C PRO A 99 -2.13 22.11 -3.41
N LYS A 100 -3.38 21.65 -3.27
CA LYS A 100 -3.76 20.60 -2.32
C LYS A 100 -3.00 19.29 -2.54
N GLY A 101 -2.86 18.84 -3.79
CA GLY A 101 -2.15 17.58 -4.10
C GLY A 101 -0.65 17.64 -3.79
N ALA A 102 -0.02 18.81 -4.00
CA ALA A 102 1.38 19.01 -3.65
C ALA A 102 1.60 19.01 -2.12
N VAL A 103 0.67 19.60 -1.37
CA VAL A 103 0.67 19.59 0.11
C VAL A 103 0.52 18.16 0.62
N GLU A 104 -0.47 17.41 0.16
CA GLU A 104 -0.69 16.02 0.56
C GLU A 104 0.53 15.13 0.26
N LYS A 105 1.13 15.26 -0.93
CA LYS A 105 2.35 14.54 -1.31
C LYS A 105 3.54 14.88 -0.40
N ASN A 106 3.67 16.13 0.03
CA ASN A 106 4.71 16.54 0.97
C ASN A 106 4.46 15.99 2.38
N LEU A 107 3.20 15.97 2.85
CA LEU A 107 2.84 15.38 4.13
C LEU A 107 3.19 13.89 4.19
N VAL A 108 2.92 13.15 3.10
CA VAL A 108 3.31 11.72 3.00
C VAL A 108 4.82 11.56 3.11
N LYS A 109 5.61 12.41 2.44
CA LYS A 109 7.09 12.34 2.51
C LYS A 109 7.61 12.63 3.92
N ILE A 110 7.11 13.68 4.58
CA ILE A 110 7.48 14.01 5.95
C ILE A 110 7.18 12.83 6.89
N PHE A 111 6.02 12.20 6.71
CA PHE A 111 5.65 11.03 7.49
C PHE A 111 6.60 9.84 7.27
N VAL A 112 6.95 9.56 6.01
CA VAL A 112 7.91 8.50 5.66
C VAL A 112 9.32 8.79 6.18
N ASP A 113 9.73 10.05 6.18
CA ASP A 113 11.00 10.46 6.78
C ASP A 113 11.01 10.19 8.29
N GLY A 114 9.90 10.50 8.98
CA GLY A 114 9.69 10.12 10.39
C GLY A 114 9.78 8.61 10.62
N LEU A 115 9.10 7.80 9.78
CA LEU A 115 9.22 6.33 9.84
C LEU A 115 10.67 5.86 9.66
N CYS A 116 11.42 6.50 8.77
CA CYS A 116 12.83 6.17 8.54
C CYS A 116 13.73 6.47 9.73
N GLN A 117 13.43 7.51 10.51
CA GLN A 117 14.20 7.91 11.70
C GLN A 117 14.04 6.95 12.88
N THR A 118 12.92 6.23 12.99
CA THR A 118 12.66 5.30 14.11
C THR A 118 13.66 4.15 14.24
N THR A 119 14.37 3.81 13.16
CA THR A 119 15.22 2.61 13.01
C THR A 119 14.50 1.25 13.16
N LYS A 120 13.26 1.19 13.67
CA LYS A 120 12.45 -0.03 13.79
C LYS A 120 12.23 -0.71 12.42
N LEU A 121 12.10 0.09 11.36
CA LEU A 121 11.97 -0.38 9.97
C LEU A 121 13.29 -0.30 9.17
N LYS A 122 14.47 -0.41 9.79
CA LYS A 122 15.76 -0.22 9.09
C LYS A 122 16.02 -1.23 7.97
N ASP A 123 15.56 -2.46 8.13
CA ASP A 123 15.79 -3.55 7.16
C ASP A 123 14.78 -3.55 6.00
N PHE A 124 13.76 -2.69 6.08
CA PHE A 124 12.76 -2.55 5.03
C PHE A 124 13.27 -1.64 3.91
N LYS A 125 13.03 -2.09 2.68
CA LYS A 125 13.07 -1.22 1.50
C LYS A 125 11.71 -0.61 1.30
N TYR A 126 11.67 0.60 0.76
CA TYR A 126 10.42 1.22 0.35
C TYR A 126 10.56 1.92 -0.99
N THR A 127 9.42 2.10 -1.65
CA THR A 127 9.31 2.90 -2.85
C THR A 127 8.01 3.69 -2.86
N TYR A 128 7.95 4.71 -3.69
CA TYR A 128 6.74 5.49 -3.90
C TYR A 128 6.02 4.99 -5.15
N TRP A 129 4.70 4.90 -5.09
CA TRP A 129 3.87 4.60 -6.25
C TRP A 129 2.85 5.72 -6.46
N ASP A 130 2.89 6.34 -7.64
CA ASP A 130 2.02 7.45 -8.01
C ASP A 130 0.78 6.90 -8.72
N ASP A 131 -0.41 7.48 -8.49
CA ASP A 131 -1.67 6.94 -9.00
C ASP A 131 -1.83 7.09 -10.54
N LEU A 132 -0.82 7.57 -11.26
CA LEU A 132 -0.83 7.91 -12.70
C LEU A 132 -1.36 6.82 -13.65
N ILE A 133 -1.31 5.53 -13.28
CA ILE A 133 -1.78 4.41 -14.10
C ILE A 133 -3.12 3.82 -13.59
N THR A 134 -3.62 4.32 -12.45
CA THR A 134 -4.53 3.58 -11.54
C THR A 134 -6.02 3.89 -11.70
N LEU A 135 -6.39 4.92 -12.46
CA LEU A 135 -7.57 5.73 -12.11
C LEU A 135 -8.85 5.53 -12.93
N LYS A 136 -8.89 4.72 -14.00
CA LYS A 136 -10.15 4.57 -14.78
C LYS A 136 -10.74 3.17 -14.73
N ASN A 137 -9.97 2.14 -15.06
CA ASN A 137 -10.57 0.83 -15.30
C ASN A 137 -10.84 0.03 -14.01
N MET A 138 -9.91 0.01 -13.04
CA MET A 138 -10.17 -0.66 -11.76
C MET A 138 -11.13 0.11 -10.86
N ASP A 139 -11.10 1.45 -10.93
CA ASP A 139 -12.09 2.30 -10.24
C ASP A 139 -13.50 1.95 -10.68
N PHE A 140 -13.71 1.81 -11.99
CA PHE A 140 -15.01 1.43 -12.54
C PHE A 140 -15.49 0.08 -12.00
N VAL A 141 -14.66 -0.97 -12.05
CA VAL A 141 -15.07 -2.32 -11.62
C VAL A 141 -15.40 -2.36 -10.12
N ILE A 142 -14.56 -1.77 -9.27
CA ILE A 142 -14.79 -1.79 -7.82
C ILE A 142 -16.01 -0.93 -7.48
N LYS A 143 -16.10 0.28 -8.04
CA LYS A 143 -17.26 1.16 -7.83
C LYS A 143 -18.56 0.52 -8.30
N HIS A 144 -18.54 -0.17 -9.45
CA HIS A 144 -19.68 -0.88 -9.99
C HIS A 144 -20.08 -2.06 -9.09
N ASN A 145 -19.13 -2.88 -8.64
CA ASN A 145 -19.41 -3.99 -7.75
C ASN A 145 -19.93 -3.52 -6.38
N VAL A 146 -19.33 -2.48 -5.80
CA VAL A 146 -19.82 -1.88 -4.55
C VAL A 146 -21.20 -1.26 -4.76
N GLY A 147 -21.47 -0.63 -5.91
CA GLY A 147 -22.79 -0.11 -6.28
C GLY A 147 -23.85 -1.21 -6.32
N ILE A 148 -23.60 -2.29 -7.07
CA ILE A 148 -24.50 -3.45 -7.14
C ILE A 148 -24.74 -4.03 -5.75
N ILE A 149 -23.68 -4.26 -4.96
CA ILE A 149 -23.81 -4.81 -3.61
C ILE A 149 -24.63 -3.87 -2.73
N SER A 150 -24.41 -2.56 -2.83
CA SER A 150 -25.16 -1.58 -2.04
C SER A 150 -26.65 -1.56 -2.40
N GLU A 151 -26.98 -1.64 -3.69
CA GLU A 151 -28.36 -1.72 -4.19
C GLU A 151 -29.06 -3.02 -3.77
N HIS A 152 -28.36 -4.17 -3.78
CA HIS A 152 -28.96 -5.48 -3.51
C HIS A 152 -28.97 -5.86 -2.03
N LEU A 153 -28.13 -5.23 -1.21
CA LEU A 153 -28.03 -5.48 0.24
C LEU A 153 -28.49 -4.28 1.08
N ASP A 154 -29.08 -3.24 0.47
CA ASP A 154 -29.51 -2.00 1.12
C ASP A 154 -28.41 -1.37 2.01
N LEU A 155 -27.16 -1.37 1.53
CA LEU A 155 -26.06 -0.81 2.31
C LEU A 155 -26.15 0.71 2.36
N PRO A 156 -25.96 1.34 3.54
CA PRO A 156 -25.85 2.78 3.64
C PRO A 156 -24.69 3.32 2.79
N GLU A 157 -24.85 4.51 2.20
CA GLU A 157 -23.82 5.17 1.40
C GLU A 157 -22.50 5.34 2.18
N GLU A 158 -22.58 5.63 3.47
CA GLU A 158 -21.41 5.73 4.36
C GLU A 158 -20.61 4.42 4.39
N LEU A 159 -21.29 3.28 4.44
CA LEU A 159 -20.65 1.96 4.46
C LEU A 159 -20.04 1.62 3.09
N SER A 160 -20.70 1.99 2.00
CA SER A 160 -20.15 1.87 0.64
C SER A 160 -18.84 2.67 0.50
N ASN A 161 -18.82 3.92 0.99
CA ASN A 161 -17.63 4.76 0.98
C ASN A 161 -16.51 4.21 1.86
N ASP A 162 -16.83 3.68 3.05
CA ASP A 162 -15.87 3.01 3.92
C ASP A 162 -15.26 1.76 3.26
N ILE A 163 -16.07 0.96 2.55
CA ILE A 163 -15.57 -0.17 1.76
C ILE A 163 -14.62 0.35 0.67
N MET A 164 -15.00 1.34 -0.12
CA MET A 164 -14.14 1.90 -1.17
C MET A 164 -12.82 2.43 -0.60
N ASP A 165 -12.86 3.12 0.53
CA ASP A 165 -11.69 3.67 1.18
C ASP A 165 -10.76 2.56 1.70
N LYS A 166 -11.28 1.51 2.34
CA LYS A 166 -10.46 0.39 2.83
C LYS A 166 -9.72 -0.33 1.71
N PHE A 167 -10.31 -0.41 0.52
CA PHE A 167 -9.70 -1.09 -0.63
C PHE A 167 -8.64 -0.25 -1.35
N SER A 168 -8.52 1.04 -1.08
CA SER A 168 -7.66 1.93 -1.87
C SER A 168 -6.16 1.60 -1.78
N ALA A 169 -5.62 1.28 -0.60
CA ALA A 169 -4.26 0.72 -0.48
C ALA A 169 -4.09 -0.62 -1.23
N GLY A 170 -5.10 -1.50 -1.18
CA GLY A 170 -5.10 -2.77 -1.90
C GLY A 170 -5.03 -2.59 -3.41
N ARG A 171 -5.73 -1.58 -3.94
CA ARG A 171 -5.69 -1.25 -5.36
C ARG A 171 -4.33 -0.76 -5.83
N VAL A 172 -3.69 0.11 -5.06
CA VAL A 172 -2.33 0.58 -5.39
C VAL A 172 -1.37 -0.60 -5.43
N LEU A 173 -1.47 -1.48 -4.43
CA LEU A 173 -0.64 -2.67 -4.36
C LEU A 173 -0.89 -3.64 -5.52
N GLN A 174 -2.16 -3.88 -5.88
CA GLN A 174 -2.54 -4.73 -7.02
C GLN A 174 -1.95 -4.20 -8.33
N ASN A 175 -1.91 -2.89 -8.52
CA ASN A 175 -1.30 -2.29 -9.71
C ASN A 175 0.23 -2.44 -9.71
N CYS A 176 0.88 -2.28 -8.55
CA CYS A 176 2.31 -2.53 -8.43
C CYS A 176 2.68 -3.97 -8.81
N THR A 177 1.79 -4.92 -8.54
CA THR A 177 1.99 -6.34 -8.86
C THR A 177 1.72 -6.69 -10.32
N VAL A 178 0.80 -5.99 -11.00
CA VAL A 178 0.33 -6.34 -12.37
C VAL A 178 1.06 -5.57 -13.47
N VAL A 179 1.44 -4.30 -13.25
CA VAL A 179 2.07 -3.44 -14.28
C VAL A 179 3.49 -3.90 -14.68
N ALA A 180 3.95 -4.97 -14.07
CA ALA A 180 5.32 -5.39 -14.17
C ALA A 180 5.49 -6.73 -14.93
N ASP A 181 4.37 -7.35 -15.35
CA ASP A 181 4.30 -8.38 -16.38
C ASP A 181 4.13 -7.75 -17.78
#